data_AF-A0A653FD17-F1
#
_entry.id   AF-A0A653FD17-F1
#
_cell.length_a   1.000
_cell.length_b   1.000
_cell.length_c   1.000
_cell.angle_alpha   90.00
_cell.angle_beta   90.00
_cell.angle_gamma   90.00
#
_symmetry.space_group_name_H-M   'P 1'
#
loop_
_entity.id
_entity.type
_entity.pdbx_description
1 polymer ?
#
loop_
_entity_poly.entity_id
_entity_poly.type
_entity_poly.pdbx_seq_one_letter_code
_entity_poly.pdbx_strand_id
1 'polypeptide(L)'
;MVLYVFRCESGCGTTKQLYSMSSRPDVIECPSCNGAARRLISAPNIGRGGVGMALQDATRATADRPAVVSSPSPGTRRLKQKVTTNPLHQKLPRP
;
A
#
# COMPACT_ATOMS: atom_id res chain seq x y z
N MET A 1 -14.82 -5.33 -24.61
CA MET A 1 -15.88 -5.50 -23.59
C MET A 1 -15.33 -5.06 -22.25
N VAL A 2 -16.11 -4.33 -21.45
CA VAL A 2 -15.72 -3.77 -20.14
C VAL A 2 -16.74 -4.23 -19.09
N LEU A 3 -16.26 -4.55 -17.89
CA LEU A 3 -17.10 -4.96 -16.77
C LEU A 3 -17.60 -3.72 -16.02
N TYR A 4 -18.92 -3.56 -15.95
CA TYR A 4 -19.57 -2.49 -15.21
C TYR A 4 -20.33 -3.05 -14.01
N VAL A 5 -20.39 -2.25 -12.93
CA VAL A 5 -21.13 -2.60 -11.70
C VAL A 5 -22.37 -1.72 -11.60
N PHE A 6 -23.51 -2.35 -11.33
CA PHE A 6 -24.80 -1.70 -11.14
C PHE A 6 -25.31 -2.02 -9.74
N ARG A 7 -26.00 -1.08 -9.09
CA ARG A 7 -26.62 -1.27 -7.78
C ARG A 7 -28.12 -1.15 -7.93
N CYS A 8 -28.83 -2.17 -7.45
CA CYS A 8 -30.28 -2.18 -7.42
C CYS A 8 -30.80 -1.13 -6.43
N GLU A 9 -31.77 -0.33 -6.84
CA GLU A 9 -32.43 0.64 -5.97
C GLU A 9 -33.35 -0.05 -4.96
N SER A 10 -33.91 -1.21 -5.31
CA SER A 10 -34.77 -2.01 -4.43
C SER A 10 -34.01 -2.78 -3.34
N GLY A 11 -32.68 -2.69 -3.29
CA GLY A 11 -31.88 -3.24 -2.18
C GLY A 11 -31.33 -4.66 -2.38
N CYS A 12 -31.50 -5.28 -3.55
CA CYS A 12 -30.98 -6.63 -3.81
C CYS A 12 -29.44 -6.73 -3.88
N GLY A 13 -28.73 -5.60 -3.86
CA GLY A 13 -27.27 -5.53 -3.88
C GLY A 13 -26.71 -5.04 -5.22
N THR A 14 -25.54 -5.57 -5.60
CA THR A 14 -24.82 -5.16 -6.82
C THR A 14 -24.73 -6.28 -7.85
N THR A 15 -24.88 -5.92 -9.12
CA THR A 15 -24.78 -6.82 -10.27
C THR A 15 -23.65 -6.37 -11.19
N LYS A 16 -22.94 -7.32 -11.81
CA LYS A 16 -21.85 -7.04 -12.76
C LYS A 16 -22.26 -7.50 -14.15
N GLN A 17 -22.12 -6.63 -15.15
CA GLN A 17 -22.51 -6.89 -16.54
C GLN A 17 -21.40 -6.41 -17.50
N LEU A 18 -21.25 -7.09 -18.63
CA LEU A 18 -20.29 -6.75 -19.68
C LEU A 18 -20.98 -5.91 -20.75
N TYR A 19 -20.43 -4.72 -21.02
CA TYR A 19 -20.88 -3.88 -22.12
C TYR A 19 -19.69 -3.37 -22.94
N SER A 20 -19.94 -2.96 -24.18
CA SER A 20 -18.97 -2.15 -24.92
C SER A 20 -18.89 -0.75 -24.30
N MET A 21 -17.77 -0.03 -24.48
CA MET A 21 -17.67 1.33 -23.94
C MET A 21 -18.66 2.32 -24.60
N SER A 22 -19.07 2.08 -25.84
CA SER A 22 -19.95 2.96 -26.61
C SER A 22 -21.45 2.67 -26.43
N SER A 23 -21.81 1.44 -26.04
CA SER A 23 -23.21 0.97 -26.00
C SER A 23 -23.69 0.64 -24.59
N ARG A 24 -23.09 1.25 -23.57
CA ARG A 24 -23.32 0.90 -22.17
C ARG A 24 -24.42 1.77 -21.54
N PRO A 25 -25.51 1.19 -21.01
CA PRO A 25 -26.60 1.92 -20.40
C PRO A 25 -26.29 2.42 -18.98
N ASP A 26 -26.97 3.49 -18.54
CA ASP A 26 -26.88 4.02 -17.18
C ASP A 26 -27.78 3.32 -16.15
N VAL A 27 -28.87 2.72 -16.63
CA VAL A 27 -29.80 1.93 -15.83
C VAL A 27 -30.04 0.60 -16.52
N ILE A 28 -30.06 -0.48 -15.75
CA ILE A 28 -30.43 -1.82 -16.21
C ILE A 28 -31.51 -2.40 -15.31
N GLU A 29 -32.20 -3.43 -15.80
CA GLU A 29 -33.10 -4.22 -14.95
C GLU A 29 -32.29 -5.15 -14.04
N CYS A 30 -32.65 -5.15 -12.76
CA CYS A 30 -32.00 -6.01 -11.78
C CYS A 30 -32.43 -7.47 -11.99
N PRO A 31 -31.51 -8.43 -12.18
CA PRO A 31 -31.87 -9.82 -12.47
C PRO A 31 -32.55 -10.56 -11.31
N SER A 32 -32.58 -9.99 -10.10
CA SER A 32 -33.23 -10.60 -8.93
C SER A 32 -34.64 -10.09 -8.66
N CYS A 33 -34.96 -8.84 -8.99
CA CYS A 33 -36.26 -8.23 -8.65
C CYS A 33 -36.90 -7.44 -9.79
N ASN A 34 -36.27 -7.41 -10.98
CA ASN A 34 -36.66 -6.60 -12.14
C ASN A 34 -36.81 -5.09 -11.86
N GLY A 35 -36.31 -4.61 -10.72
CA GLY A 35 -36.27 -3.19 -10.38
C GLY A 35 -35.15 -2.45 -11.12
N ALA A 36 -35.16 -1.13 -11.06
CA ALA A 36 -34.11 -0.30 -11.65
C ALA A 36 -32.78 -0.48 -10.89
N ALA A 37 -31.71 -0.77 -11.63
CA ALA A 37 -30.35 -0.82 -11.12
C ALA A 37 -29.48 0.24 -11.82
N ARG A 38 -28.99 1.21 -11.06
CA ARG A 38 -28.15 2.30 -11.59
C ARG A 38 -26.69 1.90 -11.59
N ARG A 39 -25.94 2.43 -12.57
CA ARG A 39 -24.49 2.22 -12.62
C ARG A 39 -23.81 2.89 -11.44
N LEU A 40 -22.90 2.15 -10.82
CA LEU A 40 -21.92 2.72 -9.92
C LEU A 40 -20.67 3.11 -10.70
N ILE A 41 -20.10 4.26 -10.35
CA ILE A 41 -18.69 4.52 -10.64
C ILE A 41 -17.92 3.58 -9.71
N SER A 42 -17.53 2.42 -10.24
CA SER A 42 -16.63 1.55 -9.50
C SER A 42 -15.30 2.28 -9.33
N ALA A 43 -14.67 2.10 -8.18
CA ALA A 43 -13.33 2.56 -7.94
C ALA A 43 -12.40 1.34 -7.93
N PRO A 44 -12.19 0.71 -9.11
CA PRO A 44 -11.33 -0.45 -9.18
C PRO A 44 -9.96 -0.03 -8.67
N ASN A 45 -9.44 -0.80 -7.71
CA ASN A 45 -8.13 -0.60 -7.08
C ASN A 45 -8.04 0.44 -5.94
N ILE A 46 -9.15 0.99 -5.41
CA ILE A 46 -9.08 1.64 -4.09
C ILE A 46 -8.61 0.60 -3.05
N GLY A 47 -7.60 0.97 -2.27
CA GLY A 47 -6.97 0.08 -1.28
C GLY A 47 -5.86 -0.83 -1.82
N ARG A 48 -5.57 -0.81 -3.13
CA ARG A 48 -4.39 -1.50 -3.70
C ARG A 48 -3.10 -0.67 -3.63
N GLY A 49 -3.11 0.43 -2.87
CA GLY A 49 -1.91 1.19 -2.54
C GLY A 49 -0.98 0.32 -1.70
N GLY A 50 -0.04 -0.36 -2.35
CA GLY A 50 0.95 -1.19 -1.66
C GLY A 50 2.02 -0.34 -0.99
N VAL A 51 3.28 -0.77 -1.11
CA VAL A 51 4.44 -0.12 -0.47
C VAL A 51 4.56 1.38 -0.79
N GLY A 52 4.13 1.82 -1.97
CA GLY A 52 4.15 3.24 -2.34
C GLY A 52 3.24 4.11 -1.49
N MET A 53 2.06 3.61 -1.10
CA MET A 53 1.13 4.37 -0.26
C MET A 53 1.64 4.43 1.18
N ALA A 54 2.14 3.31 1.70
CA ALA A 54 2.79 3.26 3.01
C ALA A 54 4.01 4.19 3.10
N LEU A 55 4.80 4.33 2.02
CA LEU A 55 5.95 5.23 1.96
C LEU A 55 5.53 6.71 2.04
N GLN A 56 4.43 7.08 1.36
CA GLN A 56 3.90 8.45 1.43
C GLN A 56 3.45 8.78 2.86
N ASP A 57 2.73 7.87 3.50
CA ASP A 57 2.27 8.05 4.88
C ASP A 57 3.46 8.16 5.85
N ALA A 58 4.46 7.29 5.69
CA ALA A 58 5.68 7.33 6.50
C ALA A 58 6.46 8.65 6.32
N THR A 59 6.54 9.15 5.08
CA THR A 59 7.22 10.42 4.78
C THR A 59 6.47 11.59 5.40
N ARG A 60 5.14 11.64 5.27
CA ARG A 60 4.30 12.67 5.88
C ARG A 60 4.42 12.67 7.40
N ALA A 61 4.48 11.50 8.03
CA ALA A 61 4.59 11.37 9.48
C ALA A 61 5.89 11.96 10.03
N THR A 62 6.96 12.08 9.24
CA THR A 62 8.25 12.64 9.72
C THR A 62 8.18 14.12 10.09
N ALA A 63 7.20 14.87 9.57
CA ALA A 63 7.01 16.28 9.90
C ALA A 63 6.59 16.49 11.36
N ASP A 64 5.66 15.66 11.85
CA ASP A 64 5.10 15.79 13.20
C ASP A 64 5.72 14.79 14.19
N ARG A 65 6.18 13.63 13.70
CA ARG A 65 6.69 12.52 14.52
C ARG A 65 7.91 11.87 13.84
N PRO A 66 9.06 12.58 13.78
CA PRO A 66 10.27 12.01 13.22
C PRO A 66 10.74 10.80 14.04
N ALA A 67 11.14 9.73 13.35
CA ALA A 67 11.70 8.54 14.00
C ALA A 67 13.14 8.82 14.46
N VAL A 68 13.28 9.28 15.71
CA VAL A 68 14.60 9.51 16.33
C VAL A 68 15.17 8.17 16.79
N VAL A 69 16.35 7.81 16.27
CA VAL A 69 17.05 6.57 16.65
C VAL A 69 17.79 6.80 17.97
N SER A 70 17.28 6.25 19.08
CA SER A 70 17.88 6.36 20.42
C SER A 70 19.05 5.39 20.64
N SER A 71 19.17 4.36 19.80
CA SER A 71 20.24 3.37 19.87
C SER A 71 20.40 2.66 18.53
N PRO A 72 21.60 2.15 18.20
CA PRO A 72 21.83 1.36 16.99
C PRO A 72 20.84 0.20 16.87
N SER A 73 20.46 -0.15 15.64
CA SER A 73 19.46 -1.19 15.37
C SER A 73 19.82 -2.52 16.06
N PRO A 74 18.87 -3.19 16.74
CA PRO A 74 19.09 -4.53 17.28
C PRO A 74 19.44 -5.49 16.13
N GLY A 75 20.60 -6.14 16.19
CA GLY A 75 21.05 -7.08 15.15
C GLY A 75 22.27 -6.61 14.36
N THR A 76 22.62 -5.33 14.43
CA THR A 76 24.01 -4.89 14.15
C THR A 76 24.89 -5.35 15.32
N ARG A 77 25.16 -6.67 15.37
CA ARG A 77 26.19 -7.23 16.25
C ARG A 77 27.46 -6.45 15.89
N ARG A 78 27.92 -5.54 16.78
CA ARG A 78 29.19 -4.84 16.58
C ARG A 78 30.19 -5.94 16.24
N LEU A 79 30.63 -5.99 14.98
CA LEU A 79 31.73 -6.87 14.62
C LEU A 79 32.84 -6.45 15.57
N LYS A 80 33.24 -7.36 16.48
CA LYS A 80 34.33 -7.08 17.40
C LYS A 80 35.48 -6.60 16.53
N GLN A 81 35.89 -5.35 16.69
CA GLN A 81 37.06 -4.84 15.98
C GLN A 81 38.20 -5.80 16.30
N LYS A 82 38.81 -6.37 15.26
CA LYS A 82 39.93 -7.29 15.44
C LYS A 82 41.07 -6.49 16.04
N VAL A 83 41.33 -6.69 17.32
CA VAL A 83 42.53 -6.17 17.97
C VAL A 83 43.71 -6.90 17.34
N THR A 84 44.65 -6.15 16.76
CA THR A 84 45.85 -6.73 16.19
C THR A 84 46.87 -6.91 17.31
N THR A 85 47.36 -8.14 17.47
CA THR A 85 48.36 -8.52 18.50
C THR A 85 49.79 -8.44 17.95
N ASN A 86 50.04 -7.52 17.00
CA ASN A 86 51.35 -7.40 16.37
C ASN A 86 52.39 -6.92 17.41
N PRO A 87 53.47 -7.69 17.66
CA PRO A 87 54.50 -7.30 18.64
C PRO A 87 55.19 -5.98 18.29
N LEU A 88 55.18 -5.54 17.02
CA LEU A 88 55.73 -4.25 16.60
C LEU A 88 54.98 -3.06 17.21
N HIS A 89 53.74 -3.25 17.68
CA HIS A 89 53.00 -2.19 18.37
C HIS A 89 53.69 -1.71 19.66
N GLN A 90 54.55 -2.53 20.26
CA GLN A 90 55.32 -2.14 21.44
C GLN A 90 56.38 -1.07 21.15
N LYS A 91 56.74 -0.88 19.88
CA LYS A 91 57.72 0.12 19.43
C LYS A 91 57.10 1.47 19.07
N LEU A 92 55.77 1.59 19.09
CA LEU A 92 55.10 2.86 18.83
C LEU A 92 55.33 3.82 20.01
N PRO A 93 55.50 5.12 19.75
CA PRO A 93 55.55 6.13 20.80
C PRO A 93 54.28 6.03 21.64
N ARG A 94 54.44 5.91 22.96
CA ARG A 94 53.30 5.87 23.88
C ARG A 94 52.79 7.30 24.09
N PRO A 95 51.47 7.54 24.00
CA PRO A 95 50.88 8.81 24.39
C PRO A 95 51.00 9.05 25.89
#